data_AF-A0A0A1X1E9-F1
#
_entry.id   AF-A0A0A1X1E9-F1
#
_cell.length_a   1.000
_cell.length_b   1.000
_cell.length_c   1.000
_cell.angle_alpha   90.00
_cell.angle_beta   90.00
_cell.angle_gamma   90.00
#
_symmetry.space_group_name_H-M   'P 1'
#
loop_
_entity.id
_entity.type
_entity.pdbx_description
1 polymer ?
#
loop_
_entity_poly.entity_id
_entity_poly.type
_entity_poly.pdbx_seq_one_letter_code
_entity_poly.pdbx_strand_id
1 'polypeptide(L)'
;MWWSKNATIEDWFDEMVGQANILNRFANVRMEDIRGMRVPFLRIGWNRQFLMMKEFGFVYDSSMVAPFSNPPLWPYTLDYKMPHTCTGINQNCPSRSYPGIWEIVINQLEVGDFTCGMIDSCPSQLGGDDVYRMMNHNFKRHYLSNRAPFGLYFHATWFRNNDYLQAFLRFMGDLQKLPDVYFVTQQQVIQWMRKPTTTQHLNSFEQWGCKQRKWDPREKVCSIPNTCKLRSRVLQQNRFLYTCNECPTQYPWIRNEFGLD
;
A
#
# COMPACT_ATOMS: atom_id res chain seq x y z
N MET A 1 9.07 9.94 17.59
CA MET A 1 8.32 9.54 16.38
C MET A 1 7.05 8.86 16.84
N TRP A 2 5.90 9.48 16.58
CA TRP A 2 4.65 9.18 17.26
C TRP A 2 4.16 7.73 17.00
N TRP A 3 4.13 7.29 15.73
CA TRP A 3 3.69 5.93 15.34
C TRP A 3 4.39 4.79 16.09
N SER A 4 5.73 4.81 16.16
CA SER A 4 6.50 3.67 16.70
C SER A 4 6.60 3.62 18.22
N LYS A 5 6.38 4.73 18.92
CA LYS A 5 6.65 4.86 20.36
C LYS A 5 5.48 5.37 21.20
N ASN A 6 4.62 6.23 20.65
CA ASN A 6 3.62 6.96 21.42
C ASN A 6 2.19 6.52 21.10
N ALA A 7 1.90 6.13 19.84
CA ALA A 7 0.57 5.73 19.43
C ALA A 7 0.05 4.57 20.29
N THR A 8 -1.10 4.78 20.91
CA THR A 8 -1.88 3.79 21.65
C THR A 8 -2.65 2.89 20.67
N ILE A 9 -3.29 1.83 21.16
CA ILE A 9 -4.11 0.96 20.30
C ILE A 9 -5.32 1.74 19.79
N GLU A 10 -5.88 2.60 20.63
CA GLU A 10 -6.96 3.53 20.31
C GLU A 10 -6.54 4.51 19.22
N ASP A 11 -5.32 5.06 19.29
CA ASP A 11 -4.80 5.93 18.22
C ASP A 11 -4.65 5.17 16.90
N TRP A 12 -4.19 3.91 16.93
CA TRP A 12 -4.12 3.06 15.73
C TRP A 12 -5.50 2.78 15.14
N PHE A 13 -6.51 2.59 15.99
CA PHE A 13 -7.89 2.43 15.57
C PHE A 13 -8.44 3.72 14.93
N ASP A 14 -8.32 4.85 15.65
CA ASP A 14 -8.82 6.15 15.20
C ASP A 14 -8.19 6.57 13.86
N GLU A 15 -6.92 6.23 13.64
CA GLU A 15 -6.21 6.53 12.39
C GLU A 15 -6.58 5.55 11.26
N MET A 16 -6.39 4.24 11.47
CA MET A 16 -6.49 3.27 10.38
C MET A 16 -7.93 2.84 10.10
N VAL A 17 -8.70 2.56 11.15
CA VAL A 17 -10.13 2.21 11.01
C VAL A 17 -10.95 3.46 10.73
N GLY A 18 -10.61 4.59 11.36
CA GLY A 18 -11.22 5.88 11.02
C GLY A 18 -11.06 6.23 9.53
N GLN A 19 -9.87 6.02 8.95
CA GLN A 19 -9.68 6.19 7.51
C GLN A 19 -10.52 5.22 6.67
N ALA A 20 -10.62 3.95 7.08
CA ALA A 20 -11.47 2.98 6.39
C ALA A 20 -12.96 3.39 6.42
N ASN A 21 -13.43 3.92 7.55
CA ASN A 21 -14.78 4.49 7.70
C ASN A 21 -15.00 5.71 6.81
N ILE A 22 -14.02 6.62 6.70
CA ILE A 22 -14.07 7.78 5.80
C ILE A 22 -14.20 7.30 4.34
N LEU A 23 -13.38 6.35 3.92
CA LEU A 23 -13.44 5.79 2.55
C LEU A 23 -14.78 5.12 2.29
N ASN A 24 -15.28 4.32 3.24
CA ASN A 24 -16.57 3.68 3.11
C ASN A 24 -17.71 4.70 3.00
N ARG A 25 -17.73 5.70 3.87
CA ARG A 25 -18.81 6.70 3.95
C ARG A 25 -18.79 7.70 2.79
N PHE A 26 -17.62 8.17 2.37
CA PHE A 26 -17.52 9.31 1.45
C PHE A 26 -17.04 8.92 0.04
N ALA A 27 -16.50 7.71 -0.14
CA ALA A 27 -16.17 7.18 -1.47
C ALA A 27 -17.02 5.96 -1.86
N ASN A 28 -17.96 5.52 -1.01
CA ASN A 28 -18.82 4.35 -1.24
C ASN A 28 -18.05 3.07 -1.56
N VAL A 29 -16.82 2.94 -1.04
CA VAL A 29 -16.01 1.73 -1.14
C VAL A 29 -16.50 0.75 -0.07
N ARG A 30 -16.76 -0.51 -0.42
CA ARG A 30 -17.22 -1.47 0.58
C ARG A 30 -16.12 -1.74 1.59
N MET A 31 -16.48 -1.85 2.86
CA MET A 31 -15.52 -2.17 3.92
C MET A 31 -14.79 -3.50 3.65
N GLU A 32 -15.47 -4.45 3.00
CA GLU A 32 -14.90 -5.73 2.57
C GLU A 32 -13.82 -5.63 1.47
N ASP A 33 -13.60 -4.46 0.88
CA ASP A 33 -12.53 -4.24 -0.10
C ASP A 33 -11.31 -3.54 0.52
N ILE A 34 -11.47 -2.93 1.70
CA ILE A 34 -10.41 -2.23 2.41
C ILE A 34 -9.67 -3.25 3.27
N ARG A 35 -8.68 -3.92 2.67
CA ARG A 35 -7.99 -5.07 3.28
C ARG A 35 -6.57 -4.81 3.74
N GLY A 36 -5.96 -3.74 3.23
CA GLY A 36 -4.56 -3.43 3.47
C GLY A 36 -4.38 -2.13 4.22
N MET A 37 -3.23 -2.01 4.89
CA MET A 37 -2.74 -0.73 5.40
C MET A 37 -1.26 -0.54 5.12
N ARG A 38 -0.83 0.73 5.16
CA ARG A 38 0.58 1.12 5.16
C ARG A 38 0.74 2.33 6.08
N VAL A 39 1.57 2.21 7.11
CA VAL A 39 1.77 3.29 8.08
C VAL A 39 2.56 4.45 7.46
N PRO A 40 2.20 5.72 7.77
CA PRO A 40 2.97 6.87 7.33
C PRO A 40 4.45 6.78 7.67
N PHE A 41 5.28 7.21 6.72
CA PHE A 41 6.75 7.19 6.81
C PHE A 41 7.37 5.80 7.06
N LEU A 42 6.59 4.72 6.83
CA LEU A 42 6.99 3.33 7.10
C LEU A 42 7.43 3.11 8.56
N ARG A 43 6.73 3.74 9.51
CA ARG A 43 7.11 3.74 10.94
C ARG A 43 6.29 2.74 11.74
N ILE A 44 6.80 1.51 11.79
CA ILE A 44 6.09 0.36 12.33
C ILE A 44 5.71 0.60 13.80
N GLY A 45 4.47 0.27 14.15
CA GLY A 45 3.84 0.52 15.44
C GLY A 45 3.97 -0.60 16.47
N TRP A 46 5.06 -1.37 16.40
CA TRP A 46 5.28 -2.55 17.25
C TRP A 46 4.07 -3.49 17.24
N ASN A 47 3.86 -4.20 18.33
CA ASN A 47 2.74 -5.09 18.58
C ASN A 47 1.36 -4.39 18.51
N ARG A 48 1.28 -3.07 18.73
CA ARG A 48 -0.02 -2.35 18.79
C ARG A 48 -0.66 -2.24 17.41
N GLN A 49 0.13 -1.96 16.39
CA GLN A 49 -0.32 -1.92 15.00
C GLN A 49 -0.99 -3.25 14.60
N PHE A 50 -0.28 -4.37 14.79
CA PHE A 50 -0.78 -5.67 14.34
C PHE A 50 -1.89 -6.23 15.23
N LEU A 51 -1.94 -5.84 16.50
CA LEU A 51 -3.07 -6.13 17.37
C LEU A 51 -4.33 -5.43 16.84
N MET A 52 -4.25 -4.13 16.57
CA MET A 52 -5.36 -3.39 15.95
C MET A 52 -5.78 -4.04 14.62
N MET A 53 -4.83 -4.36 13.74
CA MET A 53 -5.15 -5.02 12.47
C MET A 53 -5.96 -6.31 12.65
N LYS A 54 -5.56 -7.13 13.62
CA LYS A 54 -6.22 -8.39 13.92
C LYS A 54 -7.64 -8.19 14.46
N GLU A 55 -7.83 -7.26 15.39
CA GLU A 55 -9.15 -6.98 15.99
C GLU A 55 -10.13 -6.36 14.97
N PHE A 56 -9.64 -5.57 14.02
CA PHE A 56 -10.47 -4.82 13.06
C PHE A 56 -10.49 -5.40 11.64
N GLY A 57 -9.90 -6.58 11.44
CA GLY A 57 -10.09 -7.36 10.21
C GLY A 57 -9.27 -6.90 9.00
N PHE A 58 -8.18 -6.15 9.21
CA PHE A 58 -7.18 -5.93 8.17
C PHE A 58 -6.48 -7.25 7.84
N VAL A 59 -6.22 -7.48 6.56
CA VAL A 59 -5.63 -8.75 6.06
C VAL A 59 -4.13 -8.64 5.93
N TYR A 60 -3.62 -7.45 5.55
CA TYR A 60 -2.20 -7.26 5.33
C TYR A 60 -1.69 -5.88 5.68
N ASP A 61 -0.43 -5.84 6.12
CA ASP A 61 0.39 -4.64 6.22
C ASP A 61 1.38 -4.64 5.05
N SER A 62 1.79 -3.45 4.63
CA SER A 62 2.92 -3.27 3.71
C SER A 62 3.73 -2.09 4.17
N SER A 63 4.28 -2.21 5.37
CA SER A 63 5.06 -1.14 6.00
C SER A 63 6.48 -1.58 6.35
N MET A 64 6.75 -2.88 6.42
CA MET A 64 8.07 -3.37 6.81
C MET A 64 9.01 -3.37 5.62
N VAL A 65 10.14 -2.68 5.78
CA VAL A 65 11.25 -2.74 4.84
C VAL A 65 12.17 -3.86 5.25
N ALA A 66 12.42 -4.82 4.37
CA ALA A 66 13.46 -5.82 4.57
C ALA A 66 14.84 -5.22 4.23
N PRO A 67 15.92 -5.66 4.90
CA PRO A 67 17.26 -5.38 4.38
C PRO A 67 17.38 -5.86 2.93
N PHE A 68 18.19 -5.15 2.15
CA PHE A 68 18.55 -5.59 0.82
C PHE A 68 19.04 -7.06 0.83
N SER A 69 18.49 -7.85 -0.08
CA SER A 69 18.79 -9.27 -0.20
C SER A 69 18.66 -9.74 -1.65
N ASN A 70 19.48 -10.72 -1.99
CA ASN A 70 19.38 -11.46 -3.24
C ASN A 70 19.54 -12.95 -2.93
N PRO A 71 18.48 -13.77 -3.03
CA PRO A 71 17.16 -13.43 -3.58
C PRO A 71 16.33 -12.52 -2.66
N PRO A 72 15.38 -11.74 -3.23
CA PRO A 72 14.43 -10.92 -2.48
C PRO A 72 13.40 -11.78 -1.71
N LEU A 73 12.74 -11.20 -0.71
CA LEU A 73 11.77 -11.92 0.13
C LEU A 73 10.37 -11.93 -0.50
N TRP A 74 9.73 -13.09 -0.43
CA TRP A 74 8.28 -13.21 -0.64
C TRP A 74 7.52 -12.61 0.55
N PRO A 75 6.26 -12.16 0.36
CA PRO A 75 5.37 -11.89 1.46
C PRO A 75 5.28 -13.08 2.42
N TYR A 76 5.00 -12.80 3.68
CA TYR A 76 4.92 -13.83 4.73
C TYR A 76 3.81 -13.47 5.72
N THR A 77 3.36 -14.46 6.48
CA THR A 77 2.43 -14.19 7.58
C THR A 77 3.17 -13.93 8.87
N LEU A 78 2.54 -13.18 9.77
CA LEU A 78 3.01 -12.95 11.13
C LEU A 78 2.55 -14.07 12.09
N ASP A 79 2.23 -15.26 11.57
CA ASP A 79 2.03 -16.46 12.39
C ASP A 79 3.31 -16.78 13.18
N TYR A 80 4.48 -16.52 12.58
CA TYR A 80 5.80 -16.80 13.12
C TYR A 80 6.70 -15.56 13.13
N LYS A 81 7.90 -15.72 13.69
CA LYS A 81 8.94 -14.69 13.68
C LYS A 81 9.25 -14.25 12.24
N MET A 82 9.39 -12.93 12.05
CA MET A 82 9.80 -12.35 10.77
C MET A 82 11.09 -13.00 10.23
N PRO A 83 11.18 -13.25 8.92
CA PRO A 83 12.34 -13.89 8.28
C PRO A 83 13.49 -12.90 7.99
N HIS A 84 13.47 -11.71 8.58
CA HIS A 84 14.51 -10.69 8.43
C HIS A 84 14.64 -9.83 9.68
N THR A 85 15.74 -9.09 9.77
CA THR A 85 15.96 -8.12 10.84
C THR A 85 15.04 -6.90 10.68
N CYS A 86 14.74 -6.22 11.79
CA CYS A 86 13.98 -4.99 11.77
C CYS A 86 14.83 -3.84 11.21
N THR A 87 14.66 -3.51 9.92
CA THR A 87 15.50 -2.53 9.22
C THR A 87 14.97 -1.12 9.35
N GLY A 88 15.84 -0.19 9.72
CA GLY A 88 15.59 1.24 9.74
C GLY A 88 15.87 1.87 11.10
N ILE A 89 16.16 3.17 11.09
CA ILE A 89 16.53 3.92 12.30
C ILE A 89 15.33 4.02 13.23
N ASN A 90 15.45 3.58 14.48
CA ASN A 90 14.38 3.62 15.49
C ASN A 90 13.08 2.91 15.07
N GLN A 91 13.18 1.83 14.29
CA GLN A 91 12.03 0.99 13.97
C GLN A 91 11.66 0.08 15.13
N ASN A 92 10.38 -0.25 15.22
CA ASN A 92 9.84 -1.11 16.27
C ASN A 92 8.94 -2.19 15.64
N CYS A 93 9.56 -3.26 15.14
CA CYS A 93 8.87 -4.35 14.47
C CYS A 93 8.13 -5.27 15.46
N PRO A 94 7.09 -6.00 15.06
CA PRO A 94 6.35 -6.88 15.96
C PRO A 94 7.25 -7.95 16.58
N SER A 95 6.96 -8.28 17.84
CA SER A 95 7.69 -9.29 18.62
C SER A 95 6.81 -10.46 19.04
N ARG A 96 5.50 -10.40 18.75
CA ARG A 96 4.52 -11.45 19.01
C ARG A 96 3.96 -11.96 17.68
N SER A 97 3.37 -13.15 17.73
CA SER A 97 2.63 -13.70 16.60
C SER A 97 1.27 -13.03 16.45
N TYR A 98 0.92 -12.71 15.21
CA TYR A 98 -0.38 -12.21 14.78
C TYR A 98 -0.93 -13.12 13.69
N PRO A 99 -1.51 -14.27 14.07
CA PRO A 99 -1.86 -15.27 13.08
C PRO A 99 -2.85 -14.78 12.02
N GLY A 100 -2.59 -15.13 10.76
CA GLY A 100 -3.40 -14.75 9.60
C GLY A 100 -3.15 -13.35 9.03
N ILE A 101 -2.39 -12.48 9.74
CA ILE A 101 -1.97 -11.18 9.19
C ILE A 101 -0.79 -11.39 8.24
N TRP A 102 -0.92 -10.88 7.02
CA TRP A 102 0.14 -10.90 6.01
C TRP A 102 1.00 -9.64 6.09
N GLU A 103 2.31 -9.78 5.90
CA GLU A 103 3.23 -8.69 5.60
C GLU A 103 3.61 -8.79 4.12
N ILE A 104 3.20 -7.80 3.33
CA ILE A 104 3.71 -7.59 1.97
C ILE A 104 4.96 -6.73 2.10
N VAL A 105 6.05 -7.43 2.41
CA VAL A 105 7.34 -6.83 2.72
C VAL A 105 7.86 -5.97 1.57
N ILE A 106 8.39 -4.81 1.94
CA ILE A 106 9.05 -3.88 1.02
C ILE A 106 10.51 -4.33 0.88
N ASN A 107 10.79 -5.03 -0.21
CA ASN A 107 12.18 -5.33 -0.60
C ASN A 107 12.85 -4.05 -1.12
N GLN A 108 14.01 -3.71 -0.58
CA GLN A 108 14.76 -2.54 -1.04
C GLN A 108 15.17 -2.67 -2.51
N LEU A 109 15.09 -1.55 -3.23
CA LEU A 109 15.72 -1.36 -4.53
C LEU A 109 17.21 -1.07 -4.33
N GLU A 110 18.02 -1.43 -5.31
CA GLU A 110 19.44 -1.09 -5.41
C GLU A 110 19.65 -0.11 -6.55
N VAL A 111 20.41 0.94 -6.28
CA VAL A 111 20.72 2.06 -7.19
C VAL A 111 22.17 2.45 -6.98
N GLY A 112 23.06 1.95 -7.84
CA GLY A 112 24.50 2.06 -7.60
C GLY A 112 24.86 1.43 -6.25
N ASP A 113 25.55 2.17 -5.38
CA ASP A 113 25.96 1.70 -4.05
C ASP A 113 24.90 1.92 -2.96
N PHE A 114 23.71 2.38 -3.32
CA PHE A 114 22.65 2.73 -2.37
C PHE A 114 21.45 1.79 -2.46
N THR A 115 20.74 1.65 -1.35
CA THR A 115 19.49 0.90 -1.28
C THR A 115 18.36 1.73 -0.67
N CYS A 116 17.14 1.51 -1.13
CA CYS A 116 15.98 2.34 -0.81
C CYS A 116 14.68 1.51 -0.83
N GLY A 117 13.78 1.74 0.15
CA GLY A 117 12.49 1.04 0.19
C GLY A 117 11.43 1.66 -0.73
N MET A 118 11.51 2.97 -0.96
CA MET A 118 10.64 3.74 -1.86
C MET A 118 11.51 4.31 -2.98
N ILE A 119 10.99 4.34 -4.21
CA ILE A 119 11.77 4.81 -5.38
C ILE A 119 12.12 6.30 -5.27
N ASP A 120 11.24 7.11 -4.68
CA ASP A 120 11.44 8.54 -4.44
C ASP A 120 12.35 8.82 -3.24
N SER A 121 12.73 7.80 -2.47
CA SER A 121 13.73 7.88 -1.41
C SER A 121 15.12 7.38 -1.84
N CYS A 122 15.26 6.89 -3.08
CA CYS A 122 16.56 6.58 -3.63
C CYS A 122 17.34 7.87 -3.91
N PRO A 123 18.68 7.87 -3.84
CA PRO A 123 19.49 9.06 -4.09
C PRO A 123 19.11 9.76 -5.41
N SER A 124 18.93 11.07 -5.32
CA SER A 124 18.36 11.89 -6.39
C SER A 124 19.45 12.53 -7.24
N GLN A 125 19.58 12.07 -8.49
CA GLN A 125 20.10 12.78 -9.67
C GLN A 125 20.10 11.88 -10.91
N LEU A 126 19.11 10.98 -11.01
CA LEU A 126 19.00 10.07 -12.14
C LEU A 126 18.36 10.80 -13.33
N GLY A 127 18.87 10.60 -14.54
CA GLY A 127 18.14 10.91 -15.76
C GLY A 127 17.00 9.89 -16.00
N GLY A 128 16.09 10.17 -16.94
CA GLY A 128 15.02 9.22 -17.30
C GLY A 128 15.55 7.82 -17.69
N ASP A 129 16.64 7.78 -18.45
CA ASP A 129 17.29 6.51 -18.82
C ASP A 129 17.90 5.77 -17.63
N ASP A 130 18.45 6.48 -16.65
CA ASP A 130 18.96 5.88 -15.42
C ASP A 130 17.82 5.27 -14.59
N VAL A 131 16.69 5.97 -14.51
CA VAL A 131 15.47 5.46 -13.86
C VAL A 131 14.99 4.19 -14.54
N TYR A 132 14.93 4.17 -15.88
CA TYR A 132 14.59 2.97 -16.64
C TYR A 132 15.57 1.81 -16.37
N ARG A 133 16.88 2.07 -16.41
CA ARG A 133 17.92 1.08 -16.10
C ARG A 133 17.79 0.53 -14.69
N MET A 134 17.57 1.40 -13.70
CA MET A 134 17.36 1.03 -12.30
C MET A 134 16.14 0.12 -12.14
N MET A 135 14.99 0.46 -12.74
CA MET A 135 13.79 -0.40 -12.67
C MET A 135 14.04 -1.76 -13.32
N ASN A 136 14.71 -1.80 -14.48
CA ASN A 136 15.03 -3.06 -15.17
C ASN A 136 16.04 -3.92 -14.39
N HIS A 137 17.06 -3.30 -13.78
CA HIS A 137 18.03 -3.98 -12.92
C HIS A 137 17.34 -4.67 -11.75
N ASN A 138 16.50 -3.94 -11.03
CA ASN A 138 15.76 -4.46 -9.88
C ASN A 138 14.70 -5.50 -10.31
N PHE A 139 14.01 -5.29 -11.43
CA PHE A 139 13.11 -6.29 -11.99
C PHE A 139 13.83 -7.62 -12.27
N LYS A 140 15.00 -7.57 -12.94
CA LYS A 140 15.80 -8.76 -13.25
C LYS A 140 16.26 -9.49 -12.00
N ARG A 141 16.60 -8.77 -10.91
CA ARG A 141 16.94 -9.40 -9.62
C ARG A 141 15.80 -10.30 -9.12
N HIS A 142 14.55 -9.86 -9.25
CA HIS A 142 13.39 -10.67 -8.88
C HIS A 142 13.13 -11.78 -9.92
N TYR A 143 13.05 -11.40 -11.20
CA TYR A 143 12.62 -12.26 -12.30
C TYR A 143 13.57 -13.44 -12.58
N LEU A 144 14.89 -13.23 -12.43
CA LEU A 144 15.93 -14.24 -12.67
C LEU A 144 16.33 -15.04 -11.42
N SER A 145 15.75 -14.74 -10.25
CA SER A 145 15.99 -15.49 -9.02
C SER A 145 14.73 -16.26 -8.57
N ASN A 146 14.18 -15.96 -7.40
CA ASN A 146 13.05 -16.67 -6.80
C ASN A 146 11.67 -16.09 -7.20
N ARG A 147 11.63 -15.09 -8.09
CA ARG A 147 10.41 -14.43 -8.57
C ARG A 147 9.52 -13.84 -7.46
N ALA A 148 10.08 -13.45 -6.33
CA ALA A 148 9.32 -12.72 -5.31
C ALA A 148 8.67 -11.46 -5.92
N PRO A 149 7.46 -11.05 -5.47
CA PRO A 149 6.77 -9.89 -6.00
C PRO A 149 7.66 -8.65 -6.06
N PHE A 150 7.77 -8.06 -7.26
CA PHE A 150 8.55 -6.85 -7.46
C PHE A 150 7.70 -5.61 -7.16
N GLY A 151 7.90 -5.04 -5.97
CA GLY A 151 7.16 -3.86 -5.52
C GLY A 151 7.78 -2.55 -6.02
N LEU A 152 6.97 -1.72 -6.66
CA LEU A 152 7.31 -0.34 -7.01
C LEU A 152 6.47 0.61 -6.17
N TYR A 153 7.10 1.30 -5.23
CA TYR A 153 6.44 2.18 -4.28
C TYR A 153 6.91 3.62 -4.48
N PHE A 154 5.97 4.54 -4.71
CA PHE A 154 6.25 5.94 -5.02
C PHE A 154 5.15 6.87 -4.50
N HIS A 155 5.49 8.15 -4.37
CA HIS A 155 4.52 9.24 -4.29
C HIS A 155 4.24 9.83 -5.68
N ALA A 156 2.99 10.22 -5.93
CA ALA A 156 2.58 10.81 -7.23
C ALA A 156 3.40 12.07 -7.60
N THR A 157 3.91 12.80 -6.60
CA THR A 157 4.77 13.97 -6.80
C THR A 157 6.09 13.65 -7.49
N TRP A 158 6.57 12.40 -7.42
CA TRP A 158 7.79 11.96 -8.11
C TRP A 158 7.66 12.03 -9.63
N PHE A 159 6.46 11.79 -10.16
CA PHE A 159 6.13 11.91 -11.58
C PHE A 159 5.93 13.34 -12.07
N ARG A 160 6.11 14.37 -11.21
CA ARG A 160 6.21 15.76 -11.69
C ARG A 160 7.42 15.94 -12.62
N ASN A 161 8.43 15.07 -12.49
CA ASN A 161 9.47 14.94 -13.49
C ASN A 161 8.95 14.08 -14.66
N ASN A 162 8.75 14.72 -15.82
CA ASN A 162 8.20 14.03 -16.99
C ASN A 162 9.12 12.91 -17.50
N ASP A 163 10.44 13.05 -17.38
CA ASP A 163 11.38 12.01 -17.81
C ASP A 163 11.19 10.72 -17.00
N TYR A 164 10.84 10.84 -15.72
CA TYR A 164 10.57 9.70 -14.85
C TYR A 164 9.26 9.02 -15.23
N LEU A 165 8.23 9.79 -15.58
CA LEU A 165 6.97 9.25 -16.09
C LEU A 165 7.18 8.52 -17.41
N GLN A 166 7.92 9.09 -18.36
CA GLN A 166 8.22 8.43 -19.64
C GLN A 166 9.03 7.15 -19.44
N ALA A 167 10.03 7.16 -18.55
CA ALA A 167 10.81 5.97 -18.20
C ALA A 167 9.95 4.87 -17.58
N PHE A 168 9.01 5.23 -16.69
CA PHE A 168 8.09 4.30 -16.07
C PHE A 168 7.10 3.70 -17.07
N LEU A 169 6.51 4.52 -17.95
CA LEU A 169 5.60 4.04 -19.00
C LEU A 169 6.32 3.12 -19.99
N ARG A 170 7.56 3.46 -20.38
CA ARG A 170 8.41 2.58 -21.20
C ARG A 170 8.67 1.25 -20.51
N PHE A 171 9.07 1.27 -19.24
CA PHE A 171 9.30 0.06 -18.44
C PHE A 171 8.05 -0.81 -18.36
N MET A 172 6.88 -0.23 -18.08
CA MET A 172 5.61 -0.96 -18.09
C MET A 172 5.31 -1.57 -19.46
N GLY A 173 5.46 -0.81 -20.54
CA GLY A 173 5.21 -1.27 -21.90
C GLY A 173 6.14 -2.42 -22.33
N ASP A 174 7.39 -2.44 -21.84
CA ASP A 174 8.32 -3.53 -22.10
C ASP A 174 7.99 -4.79 -21.29
N LEU A 175 7.59 -4.64 -20.02
CA LEU A 175 7.13 -5.76 -19.20
C LEU A 175 5.83 -6.39 -19.68
N GLN A 176 4.91 -5.61 -20.23
CA GLN A 176 3.65 -6.12 -20.80
C GLN A 176 3.86 -7.07 -21.98
N LYS A 177 5.03 -7.03 -22.63
CA LYS A 177 5.40 -7.96 -23.72
C LYS A 177 5.83 -9.33 -23.20
N LEU A 178 6.12 -9.46 -21.90
CA LEU A 178 6.52 -10.72 -21.28
C LEU A 178 5.27 -11.53 -20.89
N PRO A 179 5.10 -12.77 -21.40
CA PRO A 179 3.88 -13.54 -21.22
C PRO A 179 3.66 -14.06 -19.79
N ASP A 180 4.68 -13.99 -18.94
CA ASP A 180 4.71 -14.48 -17.57
C ASP A 180 4.88 -13.38 -16.53
N VAL A 181 4.62 -12.12 -16.90
CA VAL A 181 4.65 -10.95 -16.01
C VAL A 181 3.26 -10.32 -15.90
N TYR A 182 2.80 -10.09 -14.67
CA TYR A 182 1.48 -9.56 -14.37
C TYR A 182 1.57 -8.36 -13.44
N PHE A 183 0.86 -7.29 -13.79
CA PHE A 183 0.64 -6.15 -12.89
C PHE A 183 -0.61 -6.41 -12.08
N VAL A 184 -0.44 -6.61 -10.76
CA VAL A 184 -1.52 -7.01 -9.86
C VAL A 184 -1.53 -6.13 -8.61
N THR A 185 -2.69 -6.10 -7.95
CA THR A 185 -2.82 -5.48 -6.62
C THR A 185 -2.14 -6.33 -5.56
N GLN A 186 -1.84 -5.72 -4.42
CA GLN A 186 -1.34 -6.39 -3.23
C GLN A 186 -2.25 -7.53 -2.74
N GLN A 187 -3.57 -7.32 -2.78
CA GLN A 187 -4.56 -8.34 -2.46
C GLN A 187 -4.47 -9.55 -3.39
N GLN A 188 -4.26 -9.32 -4.68
CA GLN A 188 -4.11 -10.36 -5.69
C GLN A 188 -2.84 -11.19 -5.52
N VAL A 189 -1.74 -10.58 -5.03
CA VAL A 189 -0.53 -11.33 -4.63
C VAL A 189 -0.86 -12.32 -3.52
N ILE A 190 -1.55 -11.88 -2.45
CA ILE A 190 -1.94 -12.77 -1.35
C ILE A 190 -2.90 -13.87 -1.83
N GLN A 191 -3.87 -13.53 -2.68
CA GLN A 191 -4.78 -14.52 -3.26
C GLN A 191 -4.04 -15.60 -4.04
N TRP A 192 -3.04 -15.22 -4.84
CA TRP A 192 -2.18 -16.17 -5.55
C TRP A 192 -1.34 -17.00 -4.58
N MET A 193 -0.77 -16.40 -3.54
CA MET A 193 0.02 -17.15 -2.54
C MET A 193 -0.81 -18.15 -1.75
N ARG A 194 -2.10 -17.86 -1.50
CA ARG A 194 -3.05 -18.80 -0.87
C ARG A 194 -3.43 -19.96 -1.79
N LYS A 195 -3.38 -19.77 -3.11
CA LYS A 195 -3.66 -20.79 -4.12
C LYS A 195 -2.68 -20.66 -5.30
N PRO A 196 -1.42 -21.09 -5.13
CA PRO A 196 -0.40 -20.93 -6.15
C PRO A 196 -0.85 -21.55 -7.47
N THR A 197 -0.85 -20.74 -8.52
CA THR A 197 -1.33 -21.11 -9.85
C THR A 197 -0.23 -20.84 -10.86
N THR A 198 0.11 -21.84 -11.68
CA THR A 198 1.17 -21.71 -12.69
C THR A 198 0.76 -20.73 -13.79
N THR A 199 1.73 -20.14 -14.49
CA THR A 199 1.49 -19.16 -15.56
C THR A 199 0.51 -19.67 -16.62
N GLN A 200 0.56 -20.95 -16.96
CA GLN A 200 -0.33 -21.57 -17.94
C GLN A 200 -1.82 -21.52 -17.55
N HIS A 201 -2.12 -21.44 -16.26
CA HIS A 201 -3.49 -21.44 -15.73
C HIS A 201 -3.94 -20.08 -15.17
N LEU A 202 -3.03 -19.08 -15.12
CA LEU A 202 -3.31 -17.75 -14.56
C LEU A 202 -4.40 -17.00 -15.33
N ASN A 203 -4.53 -17.24 -16.63
CA ASN A 203 -5.62 -16.69 -17.46
C ASN A 203 -7.02 -17.08 -16.96
N SER A 204 -7.14 -18.22 -16.28
CA SER A 204 -8.38 -18.76 -15.71
C SER A 204 -8.45 -18.61 -14.18
N PHE A 205 -7.46 -17.94 -13.57
CA PHE A 205 -7.40 -17.73 -12.14
C PHE A 205 -8.47 -16.75 -11.70
N GLU A 206 -9.53 -17.28 -11.09
CA GLU A 206 -10.75 -16.56 -10.75
C GLU A 206 -10.49 -15.25 -9.99
N GLN A 207 -9.56 -15.27 -9.04
CA GLN A 207 -9.23 -14.14 -8.17
C GLN A 207 -8.58 -12.98 -8.92
N TRP A 208 -7.96 -13.25 -10.08
CA TRP A 208 -7.40 -12.22 -10.97
C TRP A 208 -8.34 -11.86 -12.12
N GLY A 209 -9.47 -12.54 -12.25
CA GLY A 209 -10.44 -12.28 -13.31
C GLY A 209 -11.16 -10.94 -13.13
N CYS A 210 -11.39 -10.23 -14.24
CA CYS A 210 -12.14 -8.98 -14.29
C CYS A 210 -13.66 -9.22 -14.32
N LYS A 211 -14.19 -9.98 -13.35
CA LYS A 211 -15.64 -10.27 -13.30
C LYS A 211 -16.42 -8.97 -13.06
N GLN A 212 -17.53 -8.79 -13.80
CA GLN A 212 -18.45 -7.68 -13.59
C GLN A 212 -19.01 -7.75 -12.17
N ARG A 213 -18.70 -6.74 -11.36
CA ARG A 213 -19.25 -6.64 -10.01
C ARG A 213 -20.66 -6.05 -10.09
N LYS A 214 -21.57 -6.60 -9.29
CA LYS A 214 -22.88 -5.99 -9.08
C LYS A 214 -22.71 -4.80 -8.13
N TRP A 215 -22.83 -3.60 -8.68
CA TRP A 215 -22.71 -2.34 -7.94
C TRP A 215 -24.08 -1.87 -7.46
N ASP A 216 -24.17 -1.49 -6.19
CA ASP A 216 -25.31 -0.72 -5.68
C ASP A 216 -25.35 0.65 -6.39
N PRO A 217 -26.53 1.23 -6.66
CA PRO A 217 -26.61 2.58 -7.23
C PRO A 217 -25.75 3.63 -6.54
N ARG A 218 -25.58 3.55 -5.21
CA ARG A 218 -24.73 4.48 -4.43
C ARG A 218 -23.24 4.27 -4.68
N GLU A 219 -22.81 3.08 -5.09
CA GLU A 219 -21.41 2.76 -5.39
C GLU A 219 -20.97 3.30 -6.75
N LYS A 220 -21.91 3.70 -7.60
CA LYS A 220 -21.61 4.30 -8.89
C LYS A 220 -21.17 5.74 -8.70
N VAL A 221 -20.08 6.10 -9.38
CA VAL A 221 -19.58 7.47 -9.40
C VAL A 221 -20.66 8.41 -9.97
N CYS A 222 -20.88 9.52 -9.28
CA CYS A 222 -21.74 10.61 -9.73
C CYS A 222 -21.06 11.43 -10.82
N SER A 223 -21.84 12.04 -11.72
CA SER A 223 -21.28 12.89 -12.78
C SER A 223 -20.71 14.21 -12.25
N ILE A 224 -21.30 14.76 -11.19
CA ILE A 224 -20.87 16.00 -10.56
C ILE A 224 -20.75 15.74 -9.05
N PRO A 225 -19.54 15.79 -8.47
CA PRO A 225 -19.36 15.60 -7.03
C PRO A 225 -19.78 16.86 -6.26
N ASN A 226 -20.29 16.66 -5.06
CA ASN A 226 -20.47 17.74 -4.09
C ASN A 226 -19.10 18.29 -3.67
N THR A 227 -19.00 19.62 -3.58
CA THR A 227 -17.81 20.32 -3.07
C THR A 227 -18.12 20.87 -1.68
N CYS A 228 -17.73 20.13 -0.65
CA CYS A 228 -18.05 20.45 0.73
C CYS A 228 -16.96 21.33 1.34
N LYS A 229 -17.25 22.61 1.58
CA LYS A 229 -16.38 23.51 2.35
C LYS A 229 -16.66 23.34 3.84
N LEU A 230 -15.79 22.60 4.52
CA LEU A 230 -16.01 22.13 5.88
C LEU A 230 -15.03 22.76 6.85
N ARG A 231 -15.50 23.17 8.03
CA ARG A 231 -14.62 23.65 9.11
C ARG A 231 -13.93 22.45 9.76
N SER A 232 -12.61 22.49 9.88
CA SER A 232 -11.84 21.56 10.72
C SER A 232 -11.59 22.20 12.07
N ARG A 233 -12.08 21.60 13.15
CA ARG A 233 -11.80 22.03 14.54
C ARG A 233 -10.32 21.91 14.87
N VAL A 234 -9.69 20.82 14.45
CA VAL A 234 -8.28 20.50 14.75
C VAL A 234 -7.33 21.43 14.00
N LEU A 235 -7.57 21.66 12.71
CA LEU A 235 -6.69 22.51 11.90
C LEU A 235 -7.06 24.00 11.96
N GLN A 236 -8.16 24.34 12.65
CA GLN A 236 -8.69 25.69 12.77
C GLN A 236 -8.84 26.43 11.43
N GLN A 237 -9.10 25.69 10.34
CA GLN A 237 -9.26 26.22 8.99
C GLN A 237 -10.32 25.45 8.21
N ASN A 238 -10.75 26.02 7.08
CA ASN A 238 -11.66 25.33 6.18
C ASN A 238 -10.88 24.34 5.30
N ARG A 239 -11.47 23.17 5.07
CA ARG A 239 -10.99 22.13 4.17
C ARG A 239 -12.08 21.77 3.18
N PHE A 240 -11.67 21.28 2.01
CA PHE A 240 -12.59 20.83 0.98
C PHE A 240 -12.62 19.31 0.96
N LEU A 241 -13.83 18.75 0.98
CA LEU A 241 -14.10 17.33 0.75
C LEU A 241 -14.93 17.21 -0.53
N TYR A 242 -14.49 16.37 -1.46
CA TYR A 242 -15.21 16.07 -2.69
C TYR A 242 -15.83 14.68 -2.55
N THR A 243 -17.14 14.57 -2.71
CA THR A 243 -17.85 13.30 -2.53
C THR A 243 -19.15 13.28 -3.34
N CYS A 244 -19.62 12.10 -3.72
CA CYS A 244 -20.95 11.91 -4.29
C CYS A 244 -22.07 11.84 -3.25
N ASN A 245 -21.71 11.82 -1.96
CA ASN A 245 -22.64 11.76 -0.86
C ASN A 245 -22.95 13.16 -0.33
N GLU A 246 -23.94 13.25 0.55
CA GLU A 246 -24.26 14.50 1.26
C GLU A 246 -23.04 15.01 2.03
N CYS A 247 -22.85 16.33 2.01
CA CYS A 247 -21.78 16.97 2.76
C CYS A 247 -21.98 16.76 4.26
N PRO A 248 -20.95 16.33 5.00
CA PRO A 248 -21.04 16.24 6.46
C PRO A 248 -21.09 17.65 7.08
N THR A 249 -21.44 17.74 8.36
CA THR A 249 -21.51 19.03 9.09
C THR A 249 -20.11 19.59 9.35
N GLN A 250 -19.14 18.72 9.61
CA GLN A 250 -17.74 19.10 9.84
C GLN A 250 -16.76 18.26 9.02
N TYR A 251 -15.52 18.74 8.96
CA TYR A 251 -14.47 18.02 8.24
C TYR A 251 -14.13 16.71 8.95
N PRO A 252 -14.30 15.54 8.28
CA PRO A 252 -13.96 14.26 8.88
C PRO A 252 -12.51 14.21 9.33
N TRP A 253 -12.27 13.71 10.54
CA TRP A 253 -10.95 13.66 11.15
C TRP A 253 -10.84 12.51 12.17
N ILE A 254 -9.65 12.36 12.77
CA ILE A 254 -9.41 11.48 13.92
C ILE A 254 -10.47 11.74 15.00
N ARG A 255 -11.16 10.67 15.45
CA ARG A 255 -12.29 10.69 16.40
C ARG A 255 -13.56 11.42 15.95
N ASN A 256 -13.66 11.80 14.68
CA ASN A 256 -14.88 12.32 14.05
C ASN A 256 -14.88 11.93 12.56
N GLU A 257 -14.74 10.64 12.29
CA GLU A 257 -14.56 10.08 10.94
C GLU A 257 -15.81 10.25 10.06
N PHE A 258 -16.97 10.53 10.66
CA PHE A 258 -18.23 10.78 9.93
C PHE A 258 -18.58 12.26 9.81
N GLY A 259 -17.84 13.17 10.47
CA GLY A 259 -18.06 14.61 10.40
C GLY A 259 -19.41 15.07 10.96
N LEU A 260 -19.89 14.43 12.03
CA LEU A 260 -21.24 14.65 12.59
C LEU A 260 -21.28 15.76 13.65
N ASP A 261 -20.22 15.87 14.46
CA ASP A 261 -20.13 16.86 15.55
C ASP A 261 -19.98 18.29 15.04
#